data_AF-A0AAJ0HFQ8-F1
#
_entry.id   AF-A0AAJ0HFQ8-F1
#
_cell.length_a   1.000
_cell.length_b   1.000
_cell.length_c   1.000
_cell.angle_alpha   90.00
_cell.angle_beta   90.00
_cell.angle_gamma   90.00
#
_symmetry.space_group_name_H-M   'P 1'
#
loop_
_entity.id
_entity.type
_entity.pdbx_description
1 polymer ?
#
loop_
_entity_poly.entity_id
_entity_poly.type
_entity_poly.pdbx_seq_one_letter_code
_entity_poly.pdbx_strand_id
1 'polypeptide(L)'
;MPSTLTYIKLVASLITGSTVLAQTPAAAGEVQPLLPTWKCTNSGGCVQQNTSVVLDFEYRNVHATEPADYAAMGVSTKGNAVTMYHYVKDASGKLFNATPRIYLLDGDGKYVMMKLLNQELTVDVDLSTLPCGENGAFYLSEMVADGSKNPGQFNIGGAGMGNGYCDAQCQGYCCGEMDIIEANSQANVFTGHPCKGNTCDKSGCGYNPFAAGQRNFYGPGKTVDTTKPFTVITQFQASGGRLTTMTRKYIQNGRTINSGTITNCGSEGSTGGLTGMGESLGRGMVLAMSIWNDAAQNMAWLDSGANGPCTTGQGSPSNIQSQHPDTHVVFSNIRWGDIGSTTKR
;
A
#
# COMPACT_ATOMS: atom_id res chain seq x y z
N MET A 1 -35.09 -45.99 -62.98
CA MET A 1 -35.22 -44.52 -62.85
C MET A 1 -34.55 -44.12 -61.53
N PRO A 2 -33.90 -42.95 -61.50
CA PRO A 2 -32.53 -42.68 -61.00
C PRO A 2 -32.50 -42.56 -59.46
N SER A 3 -31.42 -42.34 -58.71
CA SER A 3 -30.10 -41.72 -58.94
C SER A 3 -29.26 -42.05 -57.70
N THR A 4 -28.00 -42.44 -57.90
CA THR A 4 -26.97 -42.52 -56.85
C THR A 4 -26.67 -41.14 -56.30
N LEU A 5 -26.93 -40.92 -55.01
CA LEU A 5 -26.62 -39.68 -54.30
C LEU A 5 -25.20 -39.75 -53.71
N THR A 6 -24.38 -38.81 -54.13
CA THR A 6 -22.99 -38.57 -53.74
C THR A 6 -22.86 -38.31 -52.23
N TYR A 7 -21.90 -38.98 -51.59
CA TYR A 7 -21.48 -38.70 -50.21
C TYR A 7 -20.77 -37.33 -50.13
N ILE A 8 -21.37 -36.39 -49.42
CA ILE A 8 -20.66 -35.26 -48.83
C ILE A 8 -20.89 -35.36 -47.32
N LYS A 9 -19.86 -35.77 -46.57
CA LYS A 9 -19.79 -35.50 -45.13
C LYS A 9 -18.63 -34.54 -44.91
N LEU A 10 -19.00 -33.33 -44.47
CA LEU A 10 -18.13 -32.26 -44.03
C LEU A 10 -17.09 -32.77 -43.03
N VAL A 11 -15.84 -32.35 -43.23
CA VAL A 11 -14.77 -32.40 -42.23
C VAL A 11 -15.18 -31.48 -41.09
N ALA A 12 -15.40 -32.04 -39.90
CA ALA A 12 -15.54 -31.26 -38.67
C ALA A 12 -14.17 -30.69 -38.30
N SER A 13 -13.92 -29.43 -38.66
CA SER A 13 -12.77 -28.69 -38.16
C SER A 13 -13.05 -28.34 -36.70
N LEU A 14 -12.37 -29.03 -35.76
CA LEU A 14 -12.29 -28.58 -34.36
C LEU A 14 -11.56 -27.24 -34.35
N ILE A 15 -12.32 -26.15 -34.29
CA ILE A 15 -11.79 -24.88 -33.81
C ILE A 15 -11.69 -25.05 -32.30
N THR A 16 -10.49 -25.31 -31.81
CA THR A 16 -10.15 -25.17 -30.39
C THR A 16 -10.36 -23.69 -30.06
N GLY A 17 -11.56 -23.37 -29.57
CA GLY A 17 -11.84 -22.07 -28.98
C GLY A 17 -10.95 -21.92 -27.76
N SER A 18 -9.90 -21.10 -27.88
CA SER A 18 -9.24 -20.52 -26.73
C SER A 18 -10.34 -19.88 -25.90
N THR A 19 -10.62 -20.41 -24.71
CA THR A 19 -11.43 -19.72 -23.72
C THR A 19 -10.66 -18.46 -23.36
N VAL A 20 -11.00 -17.36 -24.03
CA VAL A 20 -10.76 -16.03 -23.49
C VAL A 20 -11.48 -16.05 -22.16
N LEU A 21 -10.73 -16.10 -21.05
CA LEU A 21 -11.27 -15.79 -19.74
C LEU A 21 -11.76 -14.34 -19.85
N ALA A 22 -13.06 -14.19 -20.11
CA ALA A 22 -13.71 -12.91 -20.05
C ALA A 22 -13.53 -12.41 -18.62
N GLN A 23 -12.66 -11.41 -18.44
CA GLN A 23 -12.64 -10.60 -17.24
C GLN A 23 -14.04 -9.99 -17.15
N THR A 24 -14.86 -10.47 -16.22
CA THR A 24 -16.04 -9.70 -15.83
C THR A 24 -15.51 -8.34 -15.40
N PRO A 25 -15.98 -7.22 -15.98
CA PRO A 25 -15.57 -5.90 -15.53
C PRO A 25 -15.83 -5.77 -14.02
N ALA A 26 -15.13 -4.84 -13.36
CA ALA A 26 -15.52 -4.38 -12.02
C ALA A 26 -17.04 -4.23 -11.93
N ALA A 27 -17.64 -4.46 -10.75
CA ALA A 27 -19.10 -4.41 -10.53
C ALA A 27 -19.71 -3.31 -11.41
N ALA A 28 -20.53 -3.69 -12.38
CA ALA A 28 -20.80 -2.85 -13.54
C ALA A 28 -21.21 -1.43 -13.11
N GLY A 29 -20.39 -0.43 -13.44
CA GLY A 29 -20.63 0.97 -13.07
C GLY A 29 -19.86 1.49 -11.85
N GLU A 30 -18.94 0.73 -11.26
CA GLU A 30 -18.02 1.30 -10.26
C GLU A 30 -17.13 2.39 -10.87
N VAL A 31 -17.10 3.53 -10.19
CA VAL A 31 -16.25 4.67 -10.55
C VAL A 31 -15.18 4.81 -9.49
N GLN A 32 -13.94 4.45 -9.84
CA GLN A 32 -12.81 4.58 -8.94
C GLN A 32 -12.47 6.06 -8.68
N PRO A 33 -12.31 6.49 -7.42
CA PRO A 33 -11.89 7.85 -7.11
C PRO A 33 -10.51 8.16 -7.71
N LEU A 34 -10.40 9.28 -8.44
CA LEU A 34 -9.14 9.67 -9.06
C LEU A 34 -8.14 10.14 -7.99
N LEU A 35 -6.91 9.65 -8.12
CA LEU A 35 -5.78 10.07 -7.30
C LEU A 35 -4.57 10.23 -8.21
N PRO A 36 -4.42 11.38 -8.88
CA PRO A 36 -3.27 11.64 -9.74
C PRO A 36 -1.96 11.54 -8.97
N THR A 37 -0.98 10.87 -9.58
CA THR A 37 0.37 10.71 -9.06
C THR A 37 1.39 11.16 -10.10
N TRP A 38 2.70 11.15 -9.80
CA TRP A 38 3.73 11.57 -10.75
C TRP A 38 4.89 10.58 -10.84
N LYS A 39 5.33 10.35 -12.08
CA LYS A 39 6.58 9.67 -12.38
C LYS A 39 7.63 10.68 -12.78
N CYS A 40 8.76 10.70 -12.07
CA CYS A 40 9.79 11.73 -12.20
C CYS A 40 11.08 11.16 -12.79
N THR A 41 11.77 11.96 -13.58
CA THR A 41 13.13 11.65 -14.05
C THR A 41 14.04 12.84 -13.85
N ASN A 42 15.35 12.59 -13.76
CA ASN A 42 16.34 13.65 -13.55
C ASN A 42 16.41 14.66 -14.71
N SER A 43 16.05 14.26 -15.93
CA SER A 43 16.09 15.10 -17.13
C SER A 43 14.73 15.62 -17.59
N GLY A 44 13.66 14.86 -17.35
CA GLY A 44 12.31 15.13 -17.88
C GLY A 44 11.34 15.74 -16.88
N GLY A 45 11.76 15.96 -15.64
CA GLY A 45 10.87 16.42 -14.57
C GLY A 45 9.81 15.36 -14.22
N CYS A 46 8.69 15.81 -13.66
CA CYS A 46 7.62 14.94 -13.19
C CYS A 46 6.42 14.96 -14.14
N VAL A 47 6.06 13.79 -14.67
CA VAL A 47 4.90 13.60 -15.55
C VAL A 47 3.75 13.03 -14.73
N GLN A 48 2.60 13.70 -14.77
CA GLN A 48 1.39 13.22 -14.09
C GLN A 48 0.90 11.90 -14.70
N GLN A 49 0.51 10.97 -13.85
CA GLN A 49 -0.09 9.69 -14.22
C GLN A 49 -1.60 9.76 -14.01
N ASN A 50 -2.36 9.05 -14.85
CA ASN A 50 -3.82 8.98 -14.73
C ASN A 50 -4.23 7.83 -13.80
N THR A 51 -3.97 8.00 -12.52
CA THR A 51 -4.17 6.97 -11.51
C THR A 51 -5.45 7.18 -10.71
N SER A 52 -6.01 6.09 -10.20
CA SER A 52 -7.18 6.05 -9.33
C SER A 52 -6.94 5.10 -8.15
N VAL A 53 -7.85 5.06 -7.19
CA VAL A 53 -7.79 4.11 -6.07
C VAL A 53 -8.92 3.09 -6.14
N VAL A 54 -8.62 1.86 -5.71
CA VAL A 54 -9.60 0.79 -5.58
C VAL A 54 -9.61 0.24 -4.17
N LEU A 55 -10.81 -0.01 -3.63
CA LEU A 55 -10.97 -0.66 -2.34
C LEU A 55 -10.60 -2.15 -2.46
N ASP A 56 -9.85 -2.64 -1.47
CA ASP A 56 -9.55 -4.06 -1.33
C ASP A 56 -10.83 -4.92 -1.30
N PHE A 57 -10.72 -6.11 -1.89
CA PHE A 57 -11.86 -7.00 -2.09
C PHE A 57 -12.56 -7.43 -0.79
N GLU A 58 -11.83 -7.60 0.32
CA GLU A 58 -12.39 -8.06 1.61
C GLU A 58 -13.39 -7.06 2.21
N TYR A 59 -13.31 -5.79 1.81
CA TYR A 59 -14.19 -4.73 2.29
C TYR A 59 -15.42 -4.52 1.41
N ARG A 60 -15.56 -5.32 0.35
CA ARG A 60 -16.74 -5.31 -0.52
C ARG A 60 -17.83 -6.18 0.09
N ASN A 61 -19.07 -5.99 -0.36
CA ASN A 61 -20.15 -6.89 0.05
C ASN A 61 -19.84 -8.34 -0.40
N VAL A 62 -20.33 -9.34 0.33
CA VAL A 62 -19.98 -10.77 0.17
C VAL A 62 -20.22 -11.32 -1.25
N HIS A 63 -21.04 -10.64 -2.04
CA HIS A 63 -21.36 -11.02 -3.42
C HIS A 63 -20.64 -10.19 -4.48
N ALA A 64 -19.99 -9.08 -4.09
CA ALA A 64 -19.36 -8.09 -4.96
C ALA A 64 -20.26 -7.63 -6.12
N THR A 65 -21.58 -7.60 -5.90
CA THR A 65 -22.59 -7.32 -6.94
C THR A 65 -22.83 -5.84 -7.17
N GLU A 66 -22.44 -5.01 -6.20
CA GLU A 66 -22.69 -3.57 -6.22
C GLU A 66 -21.35 -2.81 -6.28
N PRO A 67 -21.33 -1.62 -6.89
CA PRO A 67 -20.21 -0.70 -6.79
C PRO A 67 -19.80 -0.42 -5.34
N ALA A 68 -18.49 -0.30 -5.08
CA ALA A 68 -18.02 0.10 -3.76
C ALA A 68 -18.44 1.54 -3.41
N ASP A 69 -18.99 1.74 -2.21
CA ASP A 69 -19.21 3.06 -1.62
C ASP A 69 -17.97 3.49 -0.83
N TYR A 70 -17.05 4.17 -1.52
CA TYR A 70 -15.79 4.63 -0.95
C TYR A 70 -16.00 5.55 0.27
N ALA A 71 -17.00 6.44 0.23
CA ALA A 71 -17.27 7.37 1.31
C ALA A 71 -17.81 6.64 2.55
N ALA A 72 -18.69 5.65 2.36
CA ALA A 72 -19.13 4.77 3.44
C ALA A 72 -18.00 3.91 4.01
N MET A 73 -16.92 3.69 3.26
CA MET A 73 -15.69 3.03 3.73
C MET A 73 -14.61 4.02 4.19
N GLY A 74 -14.96 5.28 4.39
CA GLY A 74 -14.06 6.28 4.94
C GLY A 74 -13.00 6.79 3.97
N VAL A 75 -13.11 6.48 2.67
CA VAL A 75 -12.16 6.88 1.63
C VAL A 75 -12.73 8.02 0.80
N SER A 76 -11.95 9.09 0.64
CA SER A 76 -12.28 10.18 -0.27
C SER A 76 -11.04 10.77 -0.92
N THR A 77 -11.17 11.29 -2.14
CA THR A 77 -10.07 11.93 -2.86
C THR A 77 -10.42 13.37 -3.22
N LYS A 78 -9.45 14.27 -3.11
CA LYS A 78 -9.58 15.66 -3.56
C LYS A 78 -8.27 16.14 -4.18
N GLY A 79 -8.33 16.50 -5.46
CA GLY A 79 -7.12 16.85 -6.21
C GLY A 79 -6.18 15.64 -6.26
N ASN A 80 -5.04 15.73 -5.58
CA ASN A 80 -4.02 14.68 -5.52
C ASN A 80 -3.80 14.13 -4.11
N ALA A 81 -4.80 14.30 -3.25
CA ALA A 81 -4.82 13.79 -1.89
C ALA A 81 -5.92 12.74 -1.75
N VAL A 82 -5.63 11.71 -0.97
CA VAL A 82 -6.60 10.75 -0.44
C VAL A 82 -6.66 10.90 1.08
N THR A 83 -7.88 10.99 1.61
CA THR A 83 -8.19 10.98 3.04
C THR A 83 -8.83 9.65 3.38
N MET A 84 -8.32 9.00 4.43
CA MET A 84 -8.80 7.70 4.91
C MET A 84 -9.17 7.79 6.39
N TYR A 85 -10.46 7.72 6.68
CA TYR A 85 -11.01 7.69 8.03
C TYR A 85 -11.02 6.26 8.56
N HIS A 86 -10.63 6.08 9.82
CA HIS A 86 -10.79 4.77 10.47
C HIS A 86 -12.27 4.52 10.81
N TYR A 87 -12.96 5.54 11.31
CA TYR A 87 -14.35 5.43 11.68
C TYR A 87 -15.25 6.31 10.81
N VAL A 88 -16.43 5.79 10.51
CA VAL A 88 -17.48 6.48 9.74
C VAL A 88 -18.80 6.44 10.48
N LYS A 89 -19.65 7.42 10.25
CA LYS A 89 -21.02 7.42 10.80
C LYS A 89 -22.01 7.02 9.73
N ASP A 90 -22.95 6.15 10.08
CA ASP A 90 -24.12 5.90 9.24
C ASP A 90 -25.12 7.07 9.30
N ALA A 91 -26.22 6.94 8.56
CA ALA A 91 -27.30 7.93 8.53
C ALA A 91 -27.98 8.15 9.90
N SER A 92 -27.88 7.20 10.83
CA SER A 92 -28.38 7.32 12.21
C SER A 92 -27.40 8.02 13.16
N GLY A 93 -26.18 8.32 12.69
CA GLY A 93 -25.08 8.86 13.49
C GLY A 93 -24.32 7.80 14.28
N LYS A 94 -24.63 6.51 14.10
CA LYS A 94 -23.90 5.40 14.73
C LYS A 94 -22.53 5.26 14.06
N LEU A 95 -21.49 5.12 14.88
CA LEU A 95 -20.12 5.00 14.43
C LEU A 95 -19.77 3.53 14.10
N PHE A 96 -19.09 3.31 12.98
CA PHE A 96 -18.62 2.01 12.51
C PHE A 96 -17.14 2.04 12.23
N ASN A 97 -16.48 0.89 12.38
CA ASN A 97 -15.10 0.72 11.97
C ASN A 97 -15.06 0.47 10.45
N ALA A 98 -14.52 1.42 9.70
CA ALA A 98 -14.34 1.30 8.25
C ALA A 98 -13.02 0.61 7.88
N THR A 99 -11.92 0.89 8.61
CA THR A 99 -10.59 0.28 8.44
C THR A 99 -10.17 0.01 6.98
N PRO A 100 -10.27 1.01 6.07
CA PRO A 100 -10.10 0.76 4.65
C PRO A 100 -8.65 0.37 4.31
N ARG A 101 -8.52 -0.56 3.36
CA ARG A 101 -7.29 -0.80 2.58
C ARG A 101 -7.60 -0.52 1.11
N ILE A 102 -6.75 0.27 0.47
CA ILE A 102 -6.91 0.65 -0.95
C ILE A 102 -5.61 0.45 -1.72
N TYR A 103 -5.73 0.27 -3.03
CA TYR A 103 -4.61 0.12 -3.96
C TYR A 103 -4.62 1.19 -5.04
N LEU A 104 -3.45 1.52 -5.59
CA LEU A 104 -3.34 2.43 -6.72
C LEU A 104 -3.54 1.68 -8.05
N LEU A 105 -4.54 2.09 -8.83
CA LEU A 105 -4.81 1.59 -10.18
C LEU A 105 -4.28 2.55 -11.26
N ASP A 106 -3.81 1.95 -12.35
CA ASP A 106 -3.45 2.62 -13.60
C ASP A 106 -4.69 2.76 -14.50
N GLY A 107 -4.59 3.58 -15.53
CA GLY A 107 -5.67 3.87 -16.48
C GLY A 107 -6.09 2.67 -17.36
N ASP A 108 -5.32 1.58 -17.34
CA ASP A 108 -5.65 0.32 -18.02
C ASP A 108 -6.44 -0.67 -17.14
N GLY A 109 -6.77 -0.28 -15.90
CA GLY A 109 -7.53 -1.09 -14.95
C GLY A 109 -6.70 -2.12 -14.17
N LYS A 110 -5.37 -2.08 -14.27
CA LYS A 110 -4.44 -2.88 -13.46
C LYS A 110 -3.81 -2.04 -12.36
N TYR A 111 -3.20 -2.69 -11.38
CA TYR A 111 -2.42 -1.99 -10.37
C TYR A 111 -1.20 -1.29 -10.97
N VAL A 112 -0.88 -0.13 -10.43
CA VAL A 112 0.38 0.56 -10.73
C VAL A 112 1.53 -0.26 -10.15
N MET A 113 2.38 -0.79 -11.04
CA MET A 113 3.58 -1.53 -10.63
C MET A 113 4.77 -0.58 -10.46
N MET A 114 5.05 -0.18 -9.22
CA MET A 114 6.17 0.70 -8.89
C MET A 114 7.48 -0.07 -8.86
N LYS A 115 8.32 0.12 -9.88
CA LYS A 115 9.69 -0.43 -9.94
C LYS A 115 10.65 0.54 -9.28
N LEU A 116 11.09 0.20 -8.06
CA LEU A 116 11.78 1.15 -7.18
C LEU A 116 13.24 0.80 -6.88
N LEU A 117 13.79 -0.28 -7.44
CA LEU A 117 15.21 -0.56 -7.31
C LEU A 117 16.04 0.56 -7.97
N ASN A 118 16.96 1.17 -7.21
CA ASN A 118 17.73 2.36 -7.60
C ASN A 118 16.88 3.61 -7.92
N GLN A 119 15.75 3.77 -7.23
CA GLN A 119 14.80 4.87 -7.41
C GLN A 119 14.42 5.45 -6.04
N GLU A 120 13.58 6.48 -6.02
CA GLU A 120 12.94 6.99 -4.81
C GLU A 120 11.41 7.08 -4.93
N LEU A 121 10.75 7.02 -3.77
CA LEU A 121 9.33 7.26 -3.60
C LEU A 121 9.13 8.37 -2.56
N THR A 122 8.21 9.28 -2.85
CA THR A 122 7.93 10.47 -2.04
C THR A 122 6.44 10.68 -1.90
N VAL A 123 5.99 11.01 -0.70
CA VAL A 123 4.59 11.28 -0.37
C VAL A 123 4.52 12.36 0.70
N ASP A 124 3.59 13.28 0.58
CA ASP A 124 3.22 14.19 1.67
C ASP A 124 2.17 13.50 2.54
N VAL A 125 2.36 13.50 3.85
CA VAL A 125 1.48 12.84 4.80
C VAL A 125 1.03 13.80 5.90
N ASP A 126 -0.24 13.71 6.29
CA ASP A 126 -0.78 14.28 7.52
C ASP A 126 -1.26 13.15 8.44
N LEU A 127 -0.61 13.05 9.60
CA LEU A 127 -0.89 12.06 10.65
C LEU A 127 -1.38 12.75 11.94
N SER A 128 -1.68 14.05 11.89
CA SER A 128 -1.94 14.88 13.08
C SER A 128 -3.13 14.40 13.90
N THR A 129 -4.07 13.68 13.27
CA THR A 129 -5.26 13.13 13.95
C THR A 129 -5.12 11.66 14.36
N LEU A 130 -3.99 11.00 14.08
CA LEU A 130 -3.76 9.59 14.45
C LEU A 130 -3.15 9.53 15.86
N PRO A 131 -3.93 9.16 16.90
CA PRO A 131 -3.41 9.02 18.25
C PRO A 131 -2.56 7.74 18.39
N CYS A 132 -2.08 7.49 19.62
CA CYS A 132 -1.57 6.18 20.00
C CYS A 132 -2.57 5.07 19.64
N GLY A 133 -2.06 3.93 19.17
CA GLY A 133 -2.83 2.75 18.80
C GLY A 133 -3.35 2.73 17.36
N GLU A 134 -3.32 3.85 16.64
CA GLU A 134 -3.59 3.89 15.22
C GLU A 134 -2.35 3.56 14.39
N ASN A 135 -2.56 3.01 13.20
CA ASN A 135 -1.53 2.85 12.18
C ASN A 135 -2.07 3.33 10.82
N GLY A 136 -1.61 4.51 10.40
CA GLY A 136 -1.74 4.97 9.02
C GLY A 136 -0.59 4.38 8.21
N ALA A 137 -0.92 3.45 7.33
CA ALA A 137 0.06 2.68 6.58
C ALA A 137 0.09 3.06 5.10
N PHE A 138 1.29 3.18 4.55
CA PHE A 138 1.59 3.41 3.14
C PHE A 138 2.74 2.48 2.77
N TYR A 139 2.47 1.47 1.96
CA TYR A 139 3.38 0.34 1.78
C TYR A 139 3.25 -0.29 0.40
N LEU A 140 4.21 -1.14 0.07
CA LEU A 140 4.29 -1.81 -1.22
C LEU A 140 4.22 -3.31 -1.00
N SER A 141 3.29 -3.97 -1.69
CA SER A 141 3.19 -5.43 -1.71
C SER A 141 3.49 -5.95 -3.11
N GLU A 142 4.22 -7.06 -3.22
CA GLU A 142 4.49 -7.72 -4.50
C GLU A 142 3.28 -8.55 -4.99
N MET A 143 2.15 -7.87 -5.11
CA MET A 143 0.92 -8.38 -5.71
C MET A 143 1.06 -8.50 -7.23
N VAL A 144 0.23 -9.34 -7.84
CA VAL A 144 0.19 -9.46 -9.31
C VAL A 144 -0.61 -8.29 -9.89
N ALA A 145 -0.10 -7.68 -10.95
CA ALA A 145 -0.65 -6.44 -11.52
C ALA A 145 -2.15 -6.48 -11.86
N ASP A 146 -2.66 -7.62 -12.34
CA ASP A 146 -4.08 -7.78 -12.70
C ASP A 146 -4.95 -8.31 -11.55
N GLY A 147 -4.39 -8.47 -10.35
CA GLY A 147 -5.09 -8.99 -9.17
C GLY A 147 -5.47 -10.47 -9.26
N SER A 148 -4.95 -11.22 -10.24
CA SER A 148 -5.37 -12.62 -10.51
C SER A 148 -4.86 -13.66 -9.52
N LYS A 149 -3.97 -13.30 -8.60
CA LYS A 149 -3.42 -14.25 -7.64
C LYS A 149 -4.21 -14.18 -6.34
N ASN A 150 -5.24 -15.01 -6.21
CA ASN A 150 -6.03 -15.13 -4.99
C ASN A 150 -6.35 -16.61 -4.71
N PRO A 151 -5.57 -17.32 -3.89
CA PRO A 151 -5.81 -18.74 -3.62
C PRO A 151 -7.16 -18.96 -2.93
N GLY A 152 -8.05 -19.74 -3.55
CA GLY A 152 -9.32 -20.13 -2.93
C GLY A 152 -10.49 -19.16 -3.11
N GLN A 153 -10.29 -18.01 -3.76
CA GLN A 153 -11.37 -17.11 -4.17
C GLN A 153 -11.56 -17.13 -5.68
N PHE A 154 -12.82 -17.06 -6.14
CA PHE A 154 -13.12 -16.77 -7.53
C PHE A 154 -12.64 -15.35 -7.84
N ASN A 155 -11.63 -15.20 -8.71
CA ASN A 155 -11.08 -13.90 -9.13
C ASN A 155 -12.05 -13.14 -10.05
N ILE A 156 -13.20 -12.74 -9.52
CA ILE A 156 -14.17 -11.94 -10.24
C ILE A 156 -13.67 -10.49 -10.22
N GLY A 157 -13.38 -9.94 -11.41
CA GLY A 157 -13.05 -8.53 -11.61
C GLY A 157 -11.60 -8.09 -11.33
N GLY A 158 -10.72 -9.00 -10.86
CA GLY A 158 -9.27 -8.76 -10.76
C GLY A 158 -8.90 -7.51 -9.97
N ALA A 159 -7.88 -6.79 -10.43
CA ALA A 159 -7.38 -5.55 -9.82
C ALA A 159 -8.45 -4.45 -9.72
N GLY A 160 -9.35 -4.35 -10.71
CA GLY A 160 -10.47 -3.41 -10.68
C GLY A 160 -11.45 -3.63 -9.52
N MET A 161 -11.38 -4.78 -8.86
CA MET A 161 -12.14 -5.14 -7.66
C MET A 161 -11.27 -5.27 -6.41
N GLY A 162 -9.99 -4.87 -6.46
CA GLY A 162 -9.10 -4.93 -5.30
C GLY A 162 -8.68 -6.34 -4.90
N ASN A 163 -8.67 -7.30 -5.84
CA ASN A 163 -8.27 -8.69 -5.57
C ASN A 163 -6.75 -8.87 -5.47
N GLY A 164 -6.38 -9.99 -4.86
CA GLY A 164 -5.01 -10.48 -4.88
C GLY A 164 -4.09 -9.67 -3.98
N TYR A 165 -4.54 -9.41 -2.74
CA TYR A 165 -3.70 -8.90 -1.68
C TYR A 165 -2.78 -9.96 -1.09
N CYS A 166 -1.55 -9.55 -0.78
CA CYS A 166 -0.60 -10.30 0.02
C CYS A 166 0.34 -9.38 0.77
N ASP A 167 0.99 -9.97 1.76
CA ASP A 167 1.98 -9.33 2.60
C ASP A 167 3.03 -10.35 3.05
N ALA A 168 3.98 -9.91 3.89
CA ALA A 168 4.98 -10.78 4.48
C ALA A 168 4.44 -11.61 5.66
N GLN A 169 3.26 -11.29 6.19
CA GLN A 169 2.63 -12.06 7.26
C GLN A 169 2.05 -13.38 6.74
N CYS A 170 1.85 -13.48 5.42
CA CYS A 170 1.35 -14.65 4.71
C CYS A 170 -0.07 -15.04 5.16
N GLN A 171 -0.93 -14.05 5.38
CA GLN A 171 -2.34 -14.30 5.67
C GLN A 171 -3.09 -14.68 4.37
N GLY A 172 -2.94 -15.94 3.97
CA GLY A 172 -3.43 -16.47 2.69
C GLY A 172 -2.28 -16.85 1.76
N TYR A 173 -1.51 -15.87 1.28
CA TYR A 173 -0.27 -16.13 0.56
C TYR A 173 0.79 -15.05 0.79
N CYS A 174 2.03 -15.45 0.61
CA CYS A 174 3.21 -14.64 0.88
C CYS A 174 3.62 -13.81 -0.34
N CYS A 175 4.07 -12.58 -0.11
CA CYS A 175 4.85 -11.82 -1.07
C CYS A 175 5.77 -10.82 -0.37
N GLY A 176 6.80 -10.35 -1.09
CA GLY A 176 7.68 -9.32 -0.56
C GLY A 176 6.89 -8.06 -0.22
N GLU A 177 7.26 -7.40 0.87
CA GLU A 177 6.57 -6.23 1.40
C GLU A 177 7.59 -5.17 1.82
N MET A 178 7.28 -3.91 1.51
CA MET A 178 8.08 -2.76 1.89
C MET A 178 7.19 -1.69 2.50
N ASP A 179 7.26 -1.57 3.81
CA ASP A 179 6.50 -0.63 4.61
C ASP A 179 7.19 0.72 4.63
N ILE A 180 6.69 1.65 3.82
CA ILE A 180 7.25 2.99 3.71
C ILE A 180 6.82 3.81 4.92
N ILE A 181 5.56 3.74 5.30
CA ILE A 181 5.03 4.41 6.48
C ILE A 181 4.20 3.38 7.21
N GLU A 182 4.56 3.08 8.44
CA GLU A 182 3.64 2.59 9.46
C GLU A 182 3.78 3.53 10.64
N ALA A 183 2.75 4.36 10.86
CA ALA A 183 2.89 5.50 11.73
C ALA A 183 1.57 6.00 12.30
N ASN A 184 1.69 6.68 13.42
CA ASN A 184 0.71 7.62 13.94
C ASN A 184 1.43 8.92 14.31
N SER A 185 0.75 9.82 15.02
CA SER A 185 1.34 11.09 15.40
C SER A 185 2.48 10.92 16.43
N GLN A 186 2.65 9.76 17.07
CA GLN A 186 3.55 9.57 18.21
C GLN A 186 4.82 8.77 17.87
N ALA A 187 4.71 7.80 16.97
CA ALA A 187 5.83 6.98 16.51
C ALA A 187 5.68 6.62 15.02
N ASN A 188 6.79 6.20 14.41
CA ASN A 188 6.80 5.63 13.07
C ASN A 188 7.88 4.55 12.97
N VAL A 189 7.69 3.66 12.01
CA VAL A 189 8.71 2.74 11.50
C VAL A 189 8.61 2.68 9.98
N PHE A 190 9.72 2.37 9.32
CA PHE A 190 9.71 1.86 7.95
C PHE A 190 10.52 0.58 7.91
N THR A 191 9.99 -0.44 7.22
CA THR A 191 10.42 -1.82 7.38
C THR A 191 10.49 -2.52 6.03
N GLY A 192 11.60 -3.18 5.75
CA GLY A 192 11.66 -4.13 4.64
C GLY A 192 11.31 -5.54 5.12
N HIS A 193 10.48 -6.24 4.37
CA HIS A 193 10.10 -7.62 4.63
C HIS A 193 10.40 -8.49 3.40
N PRO A 194 11.64 -8.98 3.25
CA PRO A 194 12.00 -9.82 2.14
C PRO A 194 11.35 -11.20 2.24
N CYS A 195 11.10 -11.79 1.08
CA CYS A 195 10.60 -13.16 0.96
C CYS A 195 11.45 -13.97 -0.01
N LYS A 196 11.59 -15.26 0.29
CA LYS A 196 12.15 -16.28 -0.60
C LYS A 196 11.12 -17.38 -0.80
N GLY A 197 10.49 -17.39 -1.97
CA GLY A 197 9.32 -18.23 -2.20
C GLY A 197 8.19 -17.86 -1.24
N ASN A 198 7.67 -18.85 -0.50
CA ASN A 198 6.62 -18.65 0.51
C ASN A 198 7.16 -18.44 1.94
N THR A 199 8.45 -18.10 2.09
CA THR A 199 9.04 -17.80 3.39
C THR A 199 9.43 -16.34 3.45
N CYS A 200 8.73 -15.57 4.28
CA CYS A 200 8.96 -14.15 4.47
C CYS A 200 9.58 -13.85 5.84
N ASP A 201 10.33 -12.76 5.92
CA ASP A 201 10.75 -12.17 7.18
C ASP A 201 9.60 -11.37 7.80
N LYS A 202 8.82 -12.01 8.67
CA LYS A 202 7.64 -11.40 9.30
C LYS A 202 7.96 -10.22 10.21
N SER A 203 9.13 -10.24 10.85
CA SER A 203 9.58 -9.14 11.71
C SER A 203 10.23 -8.02 10.91
N GLY A 204 10.86 -8.38 9.79
CA GLY A 204 11.50 -7.44 8.88
C GLY A 204 12.71 -6.73 9.51
N CYS A 205 13.17 -5.70 8.81
CA CYS A 205 14.32 -4.89 9.21
C CYS A 205 13.93 -3.43 9.41
N GLY A 206 13.17 -3.17 10.48
CA GLY A 206 12.56 -1.86 10.71
C GLY A 206 13.56 -0.82 11.23
N TYR A 207 13.37 0.43 10.83
CA TYR A 207 13.99 1.57 11.49
C TYR A 207 12.92 2.47 12.12
N ASN A 208 12.86 2.46 13.45
CA ASN A 208 12.05 3.37 14.25
C ASN A 208 13.01 4.35 14.97
N PRO A 209 12.91 5.68 14.72
CA PRO A 209 13.80 6.66 15.36
C PRO A 209 13.76 6.63 16.89
N PHE A 210 12.58 6.38 17.49
CA PHE A 210 12.43 6.32 18.94
C PHE A 210 13.16 5.10 19.52
N ALA A 211 13.00 3.93 18.89
CA ALA A 211 13.72 2.71 19.25
C ALA A 211 15.24 2.83 19.07
N ALA A 212 15.68 3.62 18.08
CA ALA A 212 17.08 3.99 17.87
C ALA A 212 17.60 5.05 18.88
N GLY A 213 16.81 5.42 19.89
CA GLY A 213 17.19 6.36 20.94
C GLY A 213 16.92 7.83 20.63
N GLN A 214 16.42 8.16 19.43
CA GLN A 214 16.15 9.54 19.01
C GLN A 214 14.76 10.01 19.45
N ARG A 215 14.51 10.02 20.76
CA ARG A 215 13.18 10.26 21.36
C ARG A 215 12.55 11.62 21.01
N ASN A 216 13.36 12.62 20.68
CA ASN A 216 12.92 13.97 20.29
C ASN A 216 12.87 14.20 18.76
N PHE A 217 13.04 13.14 17.96
CA PHE A 217 13.09 13.26 16.50
C PHE A 217 11.71 13.33 15.85
N TYR A 218 10.79 12.44 16.20
CA TYR A 218 9.47 12.33 15.57
C TYR A 218 8.34 12.40 16.60
N GLY A 219 7.33 13.22 16.32
CA GLY A 219 6.12 13.39 17.14
C GLY A 219 5.67 14.86 17.28
N PRO A 220 4.67 15.17 18.12
CA PRO A 220 4.10 16.51 18.16
C PRO A 220 5.12 17.54 18.66
N GLY A 221 5.38 18.58 17.86
CA GLY A 221 6.35 19.64 18.18
C GLY A 221 7.83 19.22 18.18
N LYS A 222 8.17 18.05 17.63
CA LYS A 222 9.54 17.52 17.57
C LYS A 222 10.26 17.92 16.26
N THR A 223 11.43 17.36 15.98
CA THR A 223 12.21 17.67 14.77
C THR A 223 11.39 17.47 13.49
N VAL A 224 10.72 16.32 13.38
CA VAL A 224 9.61 16.08 12.48
C VAL A 224 8.34 16.26 13.30
N ASP A 225 7.68 17.41 13.11
CA ASP A 225 6.49 17.81 13.85
C ASP A 225 5.24 17.18 13.25
N THR A 226 4.67 16.19 13.91
CA THR A 226 3.51 15.45 13.40
C THR A 226 2.19 16.21 13.55
N THR A 227 2.18 17.40 14.16
CA THR A 227 0.97 18.26 14.21
C THR A 227 0.67 18.94 12.88
N LYS A 228 1.55 18.79 11.89
CA LYS A 228 1.46 19.40 10.57
C LYS A 228 1.84 18.39 9.49
N PRO A 229 1.38 18.59 8.24
CA PRO A 229 1.86 17.80 7.12
C PRO A 229 3.39 17.86 6.96
N PHE A 230 3.97 16.77 6.50
CA PHE A 230 5.38 16.67 6.12
C PHE A 230 5.56 15.71 4.94
N THR A 231 6.67 15.86 4.22
CA THR A 231 7.04 14.97 3.12
C THR A 231 7.89 13.83 3.65
N VAL A 232 7.57 12.59 3.27
CA VAL A 232 8.38 11.39 3.48
C VAL A 232 9.08 11.04 2.16
N ILE A 233 10.38 10.79 2.22
CA ILE A 233 11.21 10.39 1.08
C ILE A 233 11.90 9.08 1.44
N THR A 234 11.76 8.07 0.58
CA THR A 234 12.46 6.79 0.74
C THR A 234 13.23 6.48 -0.53
N GLN A 235 14.55 6.29 -0.38
CA GLN A 235 15.49 6.05 -1.48
C GLN A 235 16.03 4.62 -1.39
N PHE A 236 15.94 3.88 -2.48
CA PHE A 236 16.35 2.46 -2.56
C PHE A 236 17.62 2.34 -3.37
N GLN A 237 18.76 2.60 -2.75
CA GLN A 237 20.05 2.64 -3.44
C GLN A 237 20.49 1.22 -3.83
N ALA A 238 20.96 1.07 -5.07
CA ALA A 238 21.45 -0.20 -5.57
C ALA A 238 22.83 -0.06 -6.24
N SER A 239 23.62 -1.13 -6.17
CA SER A 239 24.90 -1.26 -6.87
C SER A 239 24.95 -2.61 -7.57
N GLY A 240 25.36 -2.64 -8.85
CA GLY A 240 25.40 -3.86 -9.64
C GLY A 240 24.04 -4.59 -9.75
N GLY A 241 22.93 -3.84 -9.72
CA GLY A 241 21.57 -4.41 -9.74
C GLY A 241 21.11 -5.02 -8.41
N ARG A 242 21.83 -4.81 -7.31
CA ARG A 242 21.48 -5.31 -5.98
C ARG A 242 21.23 -4.15 -5.03
N LEU A 243 20.14 -4.21 -4.26
CA LEU A 243 19.83 -3.23 -3.23
C LEU A 243 20.94 -3.23 -2.17
N THR A 244 21.47 -2.06 -1.83
CA THR A 244 22.52 -1.89 -0.82
C THR A 244 22.02 -1.14 0.39
N THR A 245 21.11 -0.19 0.21
CA THR A 245 20.64 0.65 1.32
C THR A 245 19.25 1.21 1.03
N MET A 246 18.40 1.22 2.05
CA MET A 246 17.14 1.96 2.05
C MET A 246 17.29 3.16 2.97
N THR A 247 17.13 4.37 2.45
CA THR A 247 17.38 5.62 3.19
C THR A 247 16.10 6.42 3.35
N ARG A 248 15.82 6.85 4.59
CA ARG A 248 14.70 7.74 4.92
C ARG A 248 15.16 9.19 5.08
N LYS A 249 14.44 10.11 4.44
CA LYS A 249 14.52 11.55 4.67
C LYS A 249 13.12 12.13 4.80
N TYR A 250 13.03 13.30 5.40
CA TYR A 250 11.81 14.09 5.47
C TYR A 250 12.03 15.49 4.89
N ILE A 251 10.96 16.14 4.44
CA ILE A 251 10.94 17.59 4.23
C ILE A 251 9.80 18.17 5.05
N GLN A 252 10.09 19.16 5.87
CA GLN A 252 9.07 19.93 6.58
C GLN A 252 9.48 21.40 6.66
N ASN A 253 8.53 22.31 6.43
CA ASN A 253 8.78 23.75 6.40
C ASN A 253 9.95 24.14 5.47
N GLY A 254 10.07 23.48 4.31
CA GLY A 254 11.12 23.71 3.32
C GLY A 254 12.51 23.19 3.72
N ARG A 255 12.65 22.50 4.86
CA ARG A 255 13.94 21.94 5.32
C ARG A 255 13.98 20.44 5.14
N THR A 256 15.07 19.94 4.58
CA THR A 256 15.37 18.50 4.56
C THR A 256 15.87 18.04 5.93
N ILE A 257 15.31 16.94 6.42
CA ILE A 257 15.66 16.31 7.70
C ILE A 257 16.09 14.87 7.39
N ASN A 258 17.34 14.53 7.72
CA ASN A 258 17.83 13.16 7.55
C ASN A 258 17.35 12.26 8.68
N SER A 259 17.08 10.99 8.38
CA SER A 259 16.67 9.98 9.36
C SER A 259 17.59 8.76 9.27
N GLY A 260 17.02 7.56 9.40
CA GLY A 260 17.75 6.29 9.38
C GLY A 260 17.99 5.71 8.00
N THR A 261 18.86 4.69 8.01
CA THR A 261 19.15 3.83 6.87
C THR A 261 19.07 2.37 7.29
N ILE A 262 18.54 1.53 6.41
CA ILE A 262 18.57 0.07 6.55
C ILE A 262 19.61 -0.47 5.58
N THR A 263 20.58 -1.22 6.08
CA THR A 263 21.70 -1.81 5.31
C THR A 263 21.76 -3.33 5.40
N ASN A 264 20.90 -3.93 6.21
CA ASN A 264 20.72 -5.37 6.30
C ASN A 264 19.23 -5.67 6.47
N CYS A 265 18.82 -6.86 6.03
CA CYS A 265 17.45 -7.31 6.22
C CYS A 265 17.42 -8.82 6.23
N GLY A 266 16.67 -9.43 7.16
CA GLY A 266 16.47 -10.87 7.25
C GLY A 266 17.73 -11.72 7.03
N SER A 267 17.53 -12.92 6.51
CA SER A 267 18.61 -13.82 6.10
C SER A 267 18.51 -14.06 4.60
N GLU A 268 19.62 -13.81 3.90
CA GLU A 268 19.78 -14.06 2.46
C GLU A 268 19.38 -15.49 2.07
N GLY A 269 19.73 -16.47 2.93
CA GLY A 269 19.50 -17.88 2.68
C GLY A 269 18.05 -18.31 2.87
N SER A 270 17.35 -17.76 3.88
CA SER A 270 16.03 -18.24 4.30
C SER A 270 14.87 -17.33 3.90
N THR A 271 14.99 -16.03 4.11
CA THR A 271 13.94 -15.04 3.80
C THR A 271 14.29 -14.18 2.59
N GLY A 272 15.46 -14.40 1.97
CA GLY A 272 15.92 -13.67 0.78
C GLY A 272 16.73 -12.42 1.10
N GLY A 273 16.68 -11.94 2.34
CA GLY A 273 17.46 -10.82 2.84
C GLY A 273 17.35 -9.54 2.02
N LEU A 274 18.37 -8.69 2.06
CA LEU A 274 18.33 -7.42 1.32
C LEU A 274 18.32 -7.65 -0.20
N THR A 275 18.91 -8.77 -0.67
CA THR A 275 18.82 -9.18 -2.08
C THR A 275 17.38 -9.36 -2.51
N GLY A 276 16.63 -10.20 -1.81
CA GLY A 276 15.24 -10.53 -2.14
C GLY A 276 14.36 -9.29 -2.12
N MET A 277 14.56 -8.40 -1.15
CA MET A 277 13.88 -7.10 -1.12
C MET A 277 14.17 -6.28 -2.39
N GLY A 278 15.45 -6.19 -2.78
CA GLY A 278 15.86 -5.50 -4.01
C GLY A 278 15.26 -6.10 -5.27
N GLU A 279 15.16 -7.44 -5.34
CA GLU A 279 14.53 -8.12 -6.46
C GLU A 279 13.03 -7.82 -6.56
N SER A 280 12.29 -7.83 -5.45
CA SER A 280 10.88 -7.43 -5.41
C SER A 280 10.69 -5.98 -5.87
N LEU A 281 11.48 -5.05 -5.35
CA LEU A 281 11.48 -3.64 -5.78
C LEU A 281 11.82 -3.49 -7.27
N GLY A 282 12.69 -4.35 -7.82
CA GLY A 282 13.07 -4.34 -9.23
C GLY A 282 11.99 -4.89 -10.16
N ARG A 283 11.28 -5.95 -9.74
CA ARG A 283 10.14 -6.52 -10.49
C ARG A 283 8.96 -5.56 -10.50
N GLY A 284 8.78 -4.82 -9.41
CA GLY A 284 7.75 -3.82 -9.21
C GLY A 284 6.69 -4.31 -8.23
N MET A 285 6.17 -3.37 -7.44
CA MET A 285 5.25 -3.67 -6.35
C MET A 285 4.03 -2.75 -6.43
N VAL A 286 2.90 -3.21 -5.91
CA VAL A 286 1.64 -2.47 -5.85
C VAL A 286 1.65 -1.58 -4.61
N LEU A 287 1.31 -0.30 -4.79
CA LEU A 287 1.13 0.62 -3.67
C LEU A 287 -0.21 0.35 -2.98
N ALA A 288 -0.14 0.06 -1.69
CA ALA A 288 -1.26 -0.07 -0.78
C ALA A 288 -1.25 1.07 0.24
N MET A 289 -2.44 1.52 0.62
CA MET A 289 -2.66 2.50 1.68
C MET A 289 -3.75 1.98 2.61
N SER A 290 -3.56 2.10 3.92
CA SER A 290 -4.56 1.65 4.89
C SER A 290 -4.53 2.45 6.19
N ILE A 291 -5.60 2.34 6.97
CA ILE A 291 -5.66 2.81 8.35
C ILE A 291 -6.34 1.76 9.21
N TRP A 292 -5.73 1.40 10.34
CA TRP A 292 -6.22 0.32 11.21
C TRP A 292 -5.68 0.45 12.63
N ASN A 293 -6.29 -0.30 13.56
CA ASN A 293 -5.79 -0.47 14.92
C ASN A 293 -5.76 -1.95 15.30
N ASP A 294 -5.00 -2.26 16.35
CA ASP A 294 -4.78 -3.63 16.82
C ASP A 294 -5.52 -3.84 18.14
N ALA A 295 -6.62 -4.60 18.10
CA ALA A 295 -7.39 -4.92 19.30
C ALA A 295 -6.68 -5.86 20.28
N ALA A 296 -5.66 -6.61 19.84
CA ALA A 296 -4.95 -7.57 20.65
C ALA A 296 -3.76 -6.92 21.38
N GLN A 297 -2.97 -6.11 20.69
CA GLN A 297 -1.75 -5.51 21.26
C GLN A 297 -1.79 -3.98 21.37
N ASN A 298 -2.89 -3.33 20.97
CA ASN A 298 -3.08 -1.88 21.03
C ASN A 298 -1.97 -1.11 20.28
N MET A 299 -1.44 -1.70 19.20
CA MET A 299 -0.32 -1.19 18.40
C MET A 299 0.98 -1.00 19.18
N ALA A 300 1.14 -1.66 20.33
CA ALA A 300 2.29 -1.43 21.22
C ALA A 300 3.65 -1.75 20.57
N TRP A 301 3.67 -2.61 19.55
CA TRP A 301 4.87 -2.90 18.77
C TRP A 301 5.37 -1.67 17.97
N LEU A 302 4.49 -0.73 17.63
CA LEU A 302 4.83 0.50 16.89
C LEU A 302 5.18 1.65 17.82
N ASP A 303 4.37 1.90 18.85
CA ASP A 303 4.31 3.21 19.52
C ASP A 303 4.43 3.18 21.05
N SER A 304 4.63 2.02 21.67
CA SER A 304 4.76 1.89 23.12
C SER A 304 6.12 1.33 23.55
N GLY A 305 6.41 1.49 24.85
CA GLY A 305 7.60 0.95 25.50
C GLY A 305 8.90 1.44 24.88
N ALA A 306 9.63 0.54 24.23
CA ALA A 306 10.88 0.87 23.55
C ALA A 306 10.66 1.55 22.19
N ASN A 307 9.46 1.48 21.62
CA ASN A 307 9.16 1.89 20.25
C ASN A 307 8.42 3.22 20.15
N GLY A 308 7.88 3.72 21.26
CA GLY A 308 7.30 5.06 21.31
C GLY A 308 6.85 5.49 22.70
N PRO A 309 6.28 6.69 22.81
CA PRO A 309 5.92 7.30 24.07
C PRO A 309 4.55 6.84 24.63
N CYS A 310 3.79 6.05 23.87
CA CYS A 310 2.43 5.68 24.24
C CYS A 310 2.42 4.75 25.47
N THR A 311 1.47 4.98 26.37
CA THR A 311 1.32 4.17 27.59
C THR A 311 0.43 2.96 27.36
N THR A 312 0.60 1.92 28.17
CA THR A 312 -0.21 0.68 28.08
C THR A 312 -1.70 0.97 28.15
N GLY A 313 -2.46 0.48 27.17
CA GLY A 313 -3.92 0.63 27.09
C GLY A 313 -4.39 1.97 26.50
N GLN A 314 -3.51 2.95 26.32
CA GLN A 314 -3.85 4.23 25.68
C GLN A 314 -4.33 4.02 24.23
N GLY A 315 -3.67 3.12 23.51
CA GLY A 315 -4.01 2.76 22.13
C GLY A 315 -5.11 1.71 21.95
N SER A 316 -5.95 1.45 22.96
CA SER A 316 -7.03 0.47 22.78
C SER A 316 -8.08 0.98 21.78
N PRO A 317 -8.64 0.12 20.92
CA PRO A 317 -9.66 0.55 19.96
C PRO A 317 -10.85 1.26 20.61
N SER A 318 -11.28 0.83 21.80
CA SER A 318 -12.36 1.48 22.56
C SER A 318 -12.01 2.90 23.02
N ASN A 319 -10.76 3.13 23.44
CA ASN A 319 -10.28 4.47 23.83
C ASN A 319 -10.18 5.36 22.61
N ILE A 320 -9.63 4.86 21.50
CA ILE A 320 -9.53 5.61 20.26
C ILE A 320 -10.92 5.98 19.74
N GLN A 321 -11.83 5.00 19.64
CA GLN A 321 -13.19 5.23 19.14
C GLN A 321 -13.98 6.25 19.99
N SER A 322 -13.73 6.30 21.30
CA SER A 322 -14.42 7.24 22.20
C SER A 322 -13.79 8.64 22.22
N GLN A 323 -12.47 8.75 22.09
CA GLN A 323 -11.74 10.02 22.24
C GLN A 323 -11.37 10.67 20.91
N HIS A 324 -11.17 9.88 19.87
CA HIS A 324 -10.73 10.28 18.53
C HIS A 324 -11.58 9.61 17.42
N PRO A 325 -12.93 9.71 17.47
CA PRO A 325 -13.82 9.07 16.50
C PRO A 325 -13.67 9.61 15.06
N ASP A 326 -12.94 10.70 14.88
CA ASP A 326 -12.68 11.37 13.61
C ASP A 326 -11.24 11.15 13.09
N THR A 327 -10.49 10.22 13.70
CA THR A 327 -9.12 9.90 13.28
C THR A 327 -9.04 9.47 11.81
N HIS A 328 -8.12 10.09 11.09
CA HIS A 328 -7.91 9.90 9.66
C HIS A 328 -6.50 10.27 9.22
N VAL A 329 -6.00 9.56 8.22
CA VAL A 329 -4.72 9.87 7.56
C VAL A 329 -4.99 10.56 6.23
N VAL A 330 -4.12 11.48 5.84
CA VAL A 330 -4.10 12.05 4.49
C VAL A 330 -2.77 11.73 3.82
N PHE A 331 -2.83 11.07 2.66
CA PHE A 331 -1.68 10.90 1.77
C PHE A 331 -1.87 11.76 0.54
N SER A 332 -0.84 12.48 0.10
CA SER A 332 -0.94 13.37 -1.05
C SER A 332 0.38 13.53 -1.78
N ASN A 333 0.34 14.12 -2.98
CA ASN A 333 1.55 14.44 -3.76
C ASN A 333 2.47 13.22 -3.96
N ILE A 334 1.91 12.05 -4.26
CA ILE A 334 2.68 10.81 -4.46
C ILE A 334 3.52 10.93 -5.73
N ARG A 335 4.84 10.84 -5.58
CA ARG A 335 5.82 10.91 -6.69
C ARG A 335 6.85 9.81 -6.57
N TRP A 336 7.18 9.14 -7.67
CA TRP A 336 8.28 8.17 -7.71
C TRP A 336 9.13 8.34 -8.95
N GLY A 337 10.38 7.93 -8.89
CA GLY A 337 11.29 8.10 -10.01
C GLY A 337 12.75 8.16 -9.58
N ASP A 338 13.58 8.73 -10.46
CA ASP A 338 15.03 8.72 -10.23
C ASP A 338 15.36 9.36 -8.88
N ILE A 339 16.35 8.81 -8.17
CA ILE A 339 16.80 9.37 -6.89
C ILE A 339 17.18 10.84 -7.07
N GLY A 340 16.55 11.74 -6.28
CA GLY A 340 16.74 13.18 -6.32
C GLY A 340 15.84 13.92 -7.30
N SER A 341 14.87 13.25 -7.95
CA SER A 341 13.97 13.85 -8.94
C SER A 341 12.58 14.19 -8.40
N THR A 342 12.14 13.58 -7.29
CA THR A 342 10.74 13.67 -6.84
C THR A 342 10.44 14.89 -5.96
N THR A 343 11.47 15.65 -5.57
CA THR A 343 11.35 16.80 -4.64
C THR A 343 11.66 18.14 -5.29
N LYS A 344 12.18 18.12 -6.53
CA LYS A 344 12.39 19.33 -7.34
C LYS A 344 11.04 19.75 -7.91
N ARG A 345 10.49 20.83 -7.38
CA ARG A 345 9.25 21.46 -7.86
C ARG A 345 9.57 22.47 -8.94
#